data_AF-A0A2Z4G8Q6-F1
#
_entry.id   AF-A0A2Z4G8Q6-F1
#
_cell.length_a   1.000
_cell.length_b   1.000
_cell.length_c   1.000
_cell.angle_alpha   90.00
_cell.angle_beta   90.00
_cell.angle_gamma   90.00
#
_symmetry.space_group_name_H-M   'P 1'
#
loop_
_entity.id
_entity.type
_entity.pdbx_description
1 polymer ?
#
loop_
_entity_poly.entity_id
_entity_poly.type
_entity_poly.pdbx_seq_one_letter_code
_entity_poly.pdbx_strand_id
1 'polypeptide(L)'
;MNFSISQRALLTIFEDHNFKDDLSRKLRHTTSIVLEKCANGTEISVSFPGYKAYRKTTGAIIYDYRVDIIKGGIKTSLSHANLIVDIYNKIRFGRLFALGMSNALIQLSQESDIDLKQFIADLRYLKKKPSEELLDLVSEWHGDKKFNKVGNSFDLTLEELFLSIKWIVIQEDINYPIANGFLGRKMCFSRYLEAVFATHQRGNNLEDVIKRTLSHERPKPWVTMDYSFLDDIQ
;
A
#
# COMPACT_ATOMS: atom_id res chain seq x y z
N MET A 1 -12.49 5.38 -3.35
CA MET A 1 -12.87 4.31 -2.39
C MET A 1 -13.15 4.97 -1.07
N ASN A 2 -14.09 4.46 -0.27
CA ASN A 2 -14.39 5.08 1.01
C ASN A 2 -13.48 4.53 2.13
N PHE A 3 -12.40 5.25 2.45
CA PHE A 3 -11.39 4.82 3.43
C PHE A 3 -11.96 4.85 4.85
N SER A 4 -12.71 5.90 5.20
CA SER A 4 -13.30 6.09 6.53
C SER A 4 -14.36 5.04 6.86
N ILE A 5 -15.18 4.64 5.89
CA ILE A 5 -16.13 3.53 6.04
C ILE A 5 -15.36 2.22 6.20
N SER A 6 -14.38 1.96 5.35
CA SER A 6 -13.58 0.72 5.38
C SER A 6 -12.79 0.58 6.69
N GLN A 7 -12.22 1.69 7.18
CA GLN A 7 -11.52 1.74 8.46
C GLN A 7 -12.47 1.44 9.62
N ARG A 8 -13.66 2.05 9.67
CA ARG A 8 -14.65 1.75 10.71
C ARG A 8 -15.05 0.28 10.71
N ALA A 9 -15.35 -0.29 9.54
CA ALA A 9 -15.67 -1.70 9.41
C ALA A 9 -14.53 -2.61 9.90
N LEU A 10 -13.27 -2.26 9.55
CA LEU A 10 -12.10 -2.99 10.02
C LEU A 10 -11.91 -2.93 11.53
N LEU A 11 -12.15 -1.77 12.16
CA LEU A 11 -12.06 -1.63 13.61
C LEU A 11 -13.12 -2.48 14.32
N THR A 12 -14.35 -2.56 13.78
CA THR A 12 -15.38 -3.49 14.28
C THR A 12 -14.90 -4.94 14.19
N ILE A 13 -14.29 -5.36 13.07
CA ILE A 13 -13.71 -6.70 12.94
C ILE A 13 -12.66 -6.96 14.04
N PHE A 14 -11.81 -5.99 14.36
CA PHE A 14 -10.82 -6.16 15.44
C PHE A 14 -11.46 -6.32 16.82
N GLU A 15 -12.54 -5.58 17.10
CA GLU A 15 -13.29 -5.70 18.35
C GLU A 15 -13.95 -7.08 18.48
N ASP A 16 -14.45 -7.64 17.38
CA ASP A 16 -15.10 -8.96 17.34
C ASP A 16 -14.11 -10.14 17.42
N HIS A 17 -12.81 -9.92 17.20
CA HIS A 17 -11.81 -10.99 17.03
C HIS A 17 -10.66 -10.95 18.05
N ASN A 18 -10.97 -10.82 19.35
CA ASN A 18 -10.02 -10.94 20.46
C ASN A 18 -8.74 -10.08 20.35
N PHE A 19 -8.74 -9.01 19.55
CA PHE A 19 -7.55 -8.19 19.30
C PHE A 19 -6.92 -7.71 20.61
N LYS A 20 -7.76 -7.28 21.57
CA LYS A 20 -7.33 -6.74 22.86
C LYS A 20 -6.63 -7.79 23.72
N ASP A 21 -7.11 -9.01 23.67
CA ASP A 21 -6.58 -10.15 24.42
C ASP A 21 -5.26 -10.61 23.82
N ASP A 22 -5.21 -10.79 22.50
CA ASP A 22 -3.97 -11.10 21.77
C ASP A 22 -2.90 -10.04 22.02
N LEU A 23 -3.28 -8.76 22.01
CA LEU A 23 -2.38 -7.65 22.31
C LEU A 23 -1.81 -7.73 23.73
N SER A 24 -2.66 -8.01 24.72
CA SER A 24 -2.25 -8.15 26.13
C SER A 24 -1.27 -9.30 26.36
N ARG A 25 -1.44 -10.38 25.59
CA ARG A 25 -0.57 -11.57 25.57
C ARG A 25 0.69 -11.37 24.73
N LYS A 26 0.89 -10.17 24.17
CA LYS A 26 2.00 -9.82 23.25
C LYS A 26 2.05 -10.70 22.01
N LEU A 27 0.92 -11.25 21.59
CA LEU A 27 0.80 -12.00 20.34
C LEU A 27 0.77 -11.05 19.14
N ARG A 28 1.29 -11.51 18.00
CA ARG A 28 1.41 -10.73 16.77
C ARG A 28 1.02 -11.59 15.57
N HIS A 29 0.24 -11.03 14.67
CA HIS A 29 -0.24 -11.70 13.45
C HIS A 29 -0.89 -13.07 13.70
N THR A 30 -1.54 -13.24 14.85
CA THR A 30 -2.16 -14.51 15.27
C THR A 30 -3.54 -14.71 14.67
N THR A 31 -4.27 -13.62 14.43
CA THR A 31 -5.57 -13.65 13.76
C THR A 31 -5.41 -13.16 12.33
N SER A 32 -6.02 -13.86 11.37
CA SER A 32 -5.98 -13.50 9.95
C SER A 32 -7.38 -13.56 9.37
N ILE A 33 -7.84 -12.47 8.76
CA ILE A 33 -9.19 -12.33 8.20
C ILE A 33 -9.08 -11.88 6.74
N VAL A 34 -9.80 -12.56 5.84
CA VAL A 34 -9.93 -12.14 4.44
C VAL A 34 -10.91 -10.97 4.37
N LEU A 35 -10.49 -9.86 3.79
CA LEU A 35 -11.30 -8.64 3.63
C LEU A 35 -11.87 -8.52 2.22
N GLU A 36 -11.13 -8.98 1.21
CA GLU A 36 -11.53 -8.85 -0.19
C GLU A 36 -11.23 -10.15 -0.94
N LYS A 37 -12.10 -10.48 -1.91
CA LYS A 37 -11.88 -11.56 -2.87
C LYS A 37 -11.99 -10.99 -4.28
N CYS A 38 -10.86 -10.98 -4.99
CA CYS A 38 -10.75 -10.46 -6.35
C CYS A 38 -11.47 -11.39 -7.35
N ALA A 39 -11.78 -10.86 -8.55
CA ALA A 39 -12.51 -11.60 -9.58
C ALA A 39 -11.81 -12.89 -10.05
N ASN A 40 -10.47 -12.95 -9.93
CA ASN A 40 -9.67 -14.12 -10.28
C ASN A 40 -9.45 -15.10 -9.10
N GLY A 41 -10.11 -14.88 -7.96
CA GLY A 41 -10.01 -15.71 -6.77
C GLY A 41 -8.85 -15.37 -5.84
N THR A 42 -8.01 -14.38 -6.17
CA THR A 42 -7.01 -13.85 -5.24
C THR A 42 -7.69 -13.23 -4.02
N GLU A 43 -7.17 -13.51 -2.82
CA GLU A 43 -7.70 -12.98 -1.58
C GLU A 43 -6.74 -11.95 -0.98
N ILE A 44 -7.29 -10.85 -0.47
CA ILE A 44 -6.56 -9.87 0.33
C ILE A 44 -7.04 -10.02 1.76
N SER A 45 -6.09 -10.25 2.65
CA SER A 45 -6.34 -10.50 4.06
C SER A 45 -5.52 -9.55 4.93
N VAL A 46 -5.93 -9.41 6.18
CA VAL A 46 -5.19 -8.71 7.20
C VAL A 46 -4.81 -9.67 8.31
N SER A 47 -3.61 -9.52 8.86
CA SER A 47 -3.17 -10.24 10.06
C SER A 47 -2.84 -9.30 11.21
N PHE A 48 -3.43 -9.56 12.37
CA PHE A 48 -3.40 -8.68 13.53
C PHE A 48 -3.28 -9.46 14.85
N PRO A 49 -2.86 -8.83 15.97
CA PRO A 49 -2.30 -7.47 16.08
C PRO A 49 -0.97 -7.31 15.34
N GLY A 50 -0.74 -6.14 14.74
CA GLY A 50 0.51 -5.78 14.07
C GLY A 50 1.62 -5.36 15.05
N TYR A 51 2.84 -5.20 14.56
CA TYR A 51 4.00 -4.87 15.39
C TYR A 51 3.90 -3.49 16.06
N LYS A 52 3.21 -2.52 15.45
CA LYS A 52 2.98 -1.18 16.00
C LYS A 52 1.75 -1.11 16.90
N ALA A 53 1.06 -2.22 17.15
CA ALA A 53 -0.08 -2.24 18.06
C ALA A 53 0.38 -2.18 19.52
N TYR A 54 -0.20 -1.26 20.31
CA TYR A 54 0.08 -1.14 21.74
C TYR A 54 -1.10 -0.52 22.50
N ARG A 55 -1.10 -0.71 23.83
CA ARG A 55 -2.04 -0.04 24.74
C ARG A 55 -1.36 1.19 25.32
N LYS A 56 -1.98 2.36 25.18
CA LYS A 56 -1.55 3.60 25.83
C LYS A 56 -1.75 3.49 27.35
N THR A 57 -1.04 4.32 28.11
CA THR A 57 -1.22 4.46 29.56
C THR A 57 -2.65 4.84 29.94
N THR A 58 -3.37 5.55 29.06
CA THR A 58 -4.79 5.90 29.22
C THR A 58 -5.74 4.71 29.03
N GLY A 59 -5.25 3.53 28.70
CA GLY A 59 -6.05 2.34 28.39
C GLY A 59 -6.51 2.26 26.93
N ALA A 60 -6.40 3.35 26.16
CA ALA A 60 -6.72 3.39 24.73
C ALA A 60 -5.82 2.45 23.93
N ILE A 61 -6.37 1.80 22.91
CA ILE A 61 -5.65 0.85 22.05
C ILE A 61 -5.24 1.56 20.76
N ILE A 62 -3.98 1.35 20.38
CA ILE A 62 -3.46 1.68 19.06
C ILE A 62 -3.45 0.39 18.26
N TYR A 63 -4.29 0.36 17.24
CA TYR A 63 -4.43 -0.77 16.34
C TYR A 63 -3.32 -0.73 15.30
N ASP A 64 -2.90 -1.90 14.84
CA ASP A 64 -1.99 -2.09 13.72
C ASP A 64 -2.25 -3.50 13.18
N TYR A 65 -1.93 -3.72 11.91
CA TYR A 65 -2.10 -5.00 11.23
C TYR A 65 -1.14 -5.08 10.05
N ARG A 66 -1.02 -6.25 9.42
CA ARG A 66 -0.27 -6.43 8.18
C ARG A 66 -1.22 -6.85 7.06
N VAL A 67 -1.03 -6.31 5.87
CA VAL A 67 -1.76 -6.71 4.67
C VAL A 67 -1.05 -7.88 4.02
N ASP A 68 -1.78 -8.96 3.79
CA ASP A 68 -1.32 -10.19 3.16
C ASP A 68 -2.15 -10.47 1.90
N ILE A 69 -1.50 -10.96 0.84
CA ILE A 69 -2.15 -11.45 -0.39
C ILE A 69 -2.01 -12.97 -0.47
N ILE A 70 -3.08 -13.64 -0.92
CA ILE A 70 -3.11 -15.09 -1.20
C ILE A 70 -3.42 -15.26 -2.68
N LYS A 71 -2.39 -15.62 -3.45
CA LYS A 71 -2.47 -15.74 -4.91
C LYS A 71 -1.76 -16.98 -5.40
N GLY A 72 -2.46 -17.82 -6.17
CA GLY A 72 -1.88 -19.03 -6.75
C GLY A 72 -1.30 -19.99 -5.71
N GLY A 73 -1.92 -20.08 -4.52
CA GLY A 73 -1.43 -20.89 -3.39
C GLY A 73 -0.31 -20.25 -2.57
N ILE A 74 0.20 -19.08 -2.95
CA ILE A 74 1.23 -18.35 -2.21
C ILE A 74 0.55 -17.32 -1.31
N LYS A 75 0.77 -17.42 0.01
CA LYS A 75 0.44 -16.37 0.98
C LYS A 75 1.69 -15.56 1.30
N THR A 76 1.64 -14.24 1.12
CA THR A 76 2.76 -13.34 1.40
C THR A 76 2.28 -11.96 1.81
N SER A 77 3.07 -11.25 2.62
CA SER A 77 2.77 -9.87 2.99
C SER A 77 3.12 -8.88 1.88
N LEU A 78 2.31 -7.84 1.72
CA LEU A 78 2.61 -6.71 0.85
C LEU A 78 3.01 -5.48 1.67
N SER A 79 4.01 -4.75 1.17
CA SER A 79 4.48 -3.47 1.73
C SER A 79 4.36 -2.36 0.70
N HIS A 80 4.52 -1.10 1.12
CA HIS A 80 4.62 0.04 0.19
C HIS A 80 5.65 -0.20 -0.92
N ALA A 81 6.83 -0.74 -0.57
CA ALA A 81 7.88 -1.05 -1.53
C ALA A 81 7.40 -2.05 -2.60
N ASN A 82 6.64 -3.08 -2.20
CA ASN A 82 6.11 -4.05 -3.16
C ASN A 82 5.14 -3.40 -4.17
N LEU A 83 4.27 -2.52 -3.69
CA LEU A 83 3.30 -1.81 -4.54
C LEU A 83 3.99 -0.80 -5.47
N ILE A 84 5.02 -0.09 -4.96
CA ILE A 84 5.86 0.84 -5.74
C ILE A 84 6.55 0.12 -6.90
N VAL A 85 7.15 -1.05 -6.63
CA VAL A 85 7.80 -1.87 -7.67
C VAL A 85 6.77 -2.36 -8.68
N ASP A 86 5.60 -2.80 -8.24
CA ASP A 86 4.54 -3.27 -9.15
C ASP A 86 4.01 -2.15 -10.07
N ILE A 87 3.74 -0.96 -9.52
CA ILE A 87 3.36 0.25 -10.30
C ILE A 87 4.44 0.59 -11.33
N TYR A 88 5.70 0.70 -10.88
CA TYR A 88 6.82 1.01 -11.77
C TYR A 88 6.93 -0.01 -12.90
N ASN A 89 6.84 -1.29 -12.56
CA ASN A 89 6.97 -2.38 -13.53
C ASN A 89 5.82 -2.40 -14.55
N LYS A 90 4.57 -2.16 -14.11
CA LYS A 90 3.40 -2.06 -15.02
C LYS A 90 3.57 -0.94 -16.03
N ILE A 91 4.12 0.20 -15.64
CA ILE A 91 4.35 1.31 -16.56
C ILE A 91 5.55 1.03 -17.46
N ARG A 92 6.72 0.76 -16.86
CA ARG A 92 7.99 0.67 -17.58
C ARG A 92 8.06 -0.55 -18.51
N PHE A 93 7.56 -1.70 -18.05
CA PHE A 93 7.68 -2.97 -18.76
C PHE A 93 6.34 -3.50 -19.23
N GLY A 94 5.26 -3.18 -18.51
CA GLY A 94 3.88 -3.51 -18.91
C GLY A 94 3.25 -2.51 -19.88
N ARG A 95 3.93 -1.39 -20.19
CA ARG A 95 3.42 -0.33 -21.09
C ARG A 95 2.09 0.27 -20.64
N LEU A 96 1.77 0.22 -19.35
CA LEU A 96 0.63 0.95 -18.81
C LEU A 96 0.87 2.45 -19.00
N PHE A 97 -0.15 3.16 -19.49
CA PHE A 97 -0.03 4.60 -19.70
C PHE A 97 0.09 5.34 -18.37
N ALA A 98 1.20 6.05 -18.18
CA ALA A 98 1.54 6.66 -16.89
C ALA A 98 0.53 7.71 -16.44
N LEU A 99 0.03 8.56 -17.35
CA LEU A 99 -1.01 9.53 -17.01
C LEU A 99 -2.30 8.83 -16.54
N GLY A 100 -2.66 7.69 -17.16
CA GLY A 100 -3.79 6.87 -16.71
C GLY A 100 -3.60 6.36 -15.28
N MET A 101 -2.41 5.82 -14.98
CA MET A 101 -2.08 5.36 -13.62
C MET A 101 -2.05 6.52 -12.62
N SER A 102 -1.50 7.68 -12.97
CA SER A 102 -1.49 8.87 -12.11
C SER A 102 -2.90 9.34 -11.78
N ASN A 103 -3.75 9.50 -12.79
CA ASN A 103 -5.14 9.93 -12.59
C ASN A 103 -5.91 8.94 -11.71
N ALA A 104 -5.68 7.64 -11.92
CA ALA A 104 -6.27 6.62 -11.07
C ALA A 104 -5.76 6.75 -9.62
N LEU A 105 -4.45 6.84 -9.38
CA LEU A 105 -3.93 7.00 -8.02
C LEU A 105 -4.46 8.28 -7.32
N ILE A 106 -4.58 9.39 -8.06
CA ILE A 106 -5.14 10.66 -7.55
C ILE A 106 -6.61 10.48 -7.18
N GLN A 107 -7.44 9.97 -8.09
CA GLN A 107 -8.87 9.76 -7.82
C GLN A 107 -9.08 8.75 -6.69
N LEU A 108 -8.26 7.69 -6.63
CA LEU A 108 -8.31 6.71 -5.55
C LEU A 108 -7.96 7.33 -4.19
N SER A 109 -7.08 8.32 -4.13
CA SER A 109 -6.62 8.94 -2.89
C SER A 109 -7.70 9.73 -2.14
N GLN A 110 -8.75 10.13 -2.87
CA GLN A 110 -9.88 10.90 -2.36
C GLN A 110 -10.95 10.00 -1.75
N GLU A 111 -11.65 10.51 -0.74
CA GLU A 111 -12.82 9.85 -0.16
C GLU A 111 -13.98 9.86 -1.16
N SER A 112 -14.23 8.70 -1.76
CA SER A 112 -15.15 8.59 -2.90
C SER A 112 -15.74 7.19 -2.99
N ASP A 113 -16.98 7.06 -3.45
CA ASP A 113 -17.52 5.76 -3.82
C ASP A 113 -17.06 5.42 -5.24
N ILE A 114 -16.09 4.51 -5.36
CA ILE A 114 -15.49 4.13 -6.66
C ILE A 114 -15.93 2.70 -6.96
N ASP A 115 -16.63 2.51 -8.07
CA ASP A 115 -16.74 1.21 -8.71
C ASP A 115 -15.39 0.83 -9.31
N LEU A 116 -14.64 0.00 -8.59
CA LEU A 116 -13.28 -0.38 -8.97
C LEU A 116 -13.25 -1.06 -10.35
N LYS A 117 -14.28 -1.80 -10.75
CA LYS A 117 -14.30 -2.50 -12.05
C LYS A 117 -14.38 -1.51 -13.19
N GLN A 118 -15.26 -0.52 -13.10
CA GLN A 118 -15.37 0.55 -14.10
C GLN A 118 -14.09 1.41 -14.11
N PHE A 119 -13.60 1.73 -12.92
CA PHE A 119 -12.44 2.58 -12.72
C PHE A 119 -11.15 2.05 -13.38
N ILE A 120 -10.96 0.72 -13.39
CA ILE A 120 -9.77 0.10 -14.00
C ILE A 120 -10.00 -0.39 -15.43
N ALA A 121 -11.22 -0.29 -15.97
CA ALA A 121 -11.58 -0.90 -17.25
C ALA A 121 -10.72 -0.37 -18.41
N ASP A 122 -10.36 0.91 -18.38
CA ASP A 122 -9.60 1.57 -19.44
C ASP A 122 -8.07 1.49 -19.22
N LEU A 123 -7.63 1.03 -18.05
CA LEU A 123 -6.22 0.88 -17.73
C LEU A 123 -5.69 -0.44 -18.31
N ARG A 124 -5.21 -0.39 -19.56
CA ARG A 124 -4.64 -1.54 -20.25
C ARG A 124 -3.13 -1.62 -20.05
N TYR A 125 -2.64 -2.83 -19.80
CA TYR A 125 -1.22 -3.13 -19.68
C TYR A 125 -0.91 -4.57 -20.08
N LEU A 126 0.34 -4.82 -20.44
CA LEU A 126 0.90 -6.15 -20.66
C LEU A 126 1.26 -6.76 -19.30
N LYS A 127 0.53 -7.81 -18.90
CA LYS A 127 0.77 -8.54 -17.65
C LYS A 127 2.18 -9.09 -17.63
N LYS A 128 2.97 -8.64 -16.66
CA LYS A 128 4.37 -9.06 -16.52
C LYS A 128 4.80 -8.86 -15.09
N LYS A 129 5.30 -9.91 -14.43
CA LYS A 129 5.92 -9.77 -13.12
C LYS A 129 7.26 -9.01 -13.22
N PRO A 130 7.70 -8.30 -12.18
CA PRO A 130 9.07 -7.79 -12.07
C PRO A 130 10.11 -8.87 -12.37
N SER A 131 11.21 -8.49 -13.04
CA SER A 131 12.32 -9.43 -13.30
C SER A 131 13.16 -9.63 -12.04
N GLU A 132 13.88 -10.75 -11.96
CA GLU A 132 14.75 -11.01 -10.80
C GLU A 132 15.85 -9.95 -10.68
N GLU A 133 16.38 -9.44 -11.78
CA GLU A 133 17.39 -8.37 -11.76
C GLU A 133 16.84 -7.08 -11.12
N LEU A 134 15.58 -6.74 -11.41
CA LEU A 134 14.92 -5.60 -10.76
C LEU A 134 14.71 -5.85 -9.26
N LEU A 135 14.31 -7.08 -8.88
CA LEU A 135 14.08 -7.43 -7.49
C LEU A 135 15.39 -7.48 -6.67
N ASP A 136 16.49 -7.87 -7.30
CA ASP A 136 17.84 -7.83 -6.72
C ASP A 136 18.27 -6.38 -6.45
N LEU A 137 18.13 -5.49 -7.43
CA LEU A 137 18.41 -4.06 -7.27
C LEU A 137 17.57 -3.43 -6.15
N VAL A 138 16.26 -3.70 -6.13
CA VAL A 138 15.39 -3.16 -5.07
C VAL A 138 15.81 -3.69 -3.70
N SER A 139 16.27 -4.93 -3.60
CA SER A 139 16.76 -5.49 -2.35
C SER A 139 18.05 -4.81 -1.88
N GLU A 140 18.95 -4.51 -2.79
CA GLU A 140 20.15 -3.72 -2.50
C GLU A 140 19.79 -2.31 -2.00
N TRP A 141 18.84 -1.64 -2.67
CA TRP A 141 18.38 -0.30 -2.26
C TRP A 141 17.65 -0.28 -0.91
N HIS A 142 17.24 -1.42 -0.37
CA HIS A 142 16.70 -1.50 0.99
C HIS A 142 17.78 -1.45 2.09
N GLY A 143 19.06 -1.62 1.74
CA GLY A 143 20.15 -1.69 2.69
C GLY A 143 19.92 -2.79 3.73
N ASP A 144 19.95 -2.42 5.01
CA ASP A 144 19.78 -3.37 6.12
C ASP A 144 18.33 -3.87 6.29
N LYS A 145 17.35 -3.21 5.66
CA LYS A 145 15.94 -3.64 5.72
C LYS A 145 15.72 -4.78 4.73
N LYS A 146 14.99 -5.82 5.14
CA LYS A 146 14.67 -6.94 4.24
C LYS A 146 13.54 -6.55 3.29
N PHE A 147 13.79 -6.57 1.99
CA PHE A 147 12.74 -6.51 0.97
C PHE A 147 12.04 -7.86 0.81
N ASN A 148 10.71 -7.86 0.76
CA ASN A 148 9.94 -9.08 0.53
C ASN A 148 9.78 -9.37 -0.97
N LYS A 149 10.78 -10.02 -1.59
CA LYS A 149 10.71 -10.40 -3.01
C LYS A 149 9.50 -11.27 -3.37
N VAL A 150 9.04 -12.12 -2.45
CA VAL A 150 7.88 -13.02 -2.70
C VAL A 150 6.62 -12.21 -3.03
N GLY A 151 6.45 -11.03 -2.42
CA GLY A 151 5.35 -10.10 -2.72
C GLY A 151 5.33 -9.57 -4.15
N ASN A 152 6.42 -9.72 -4.91
CA ASN A 152 6.53 -9.37 -6.32
C ASN A 152 6.86 -10.59 -7.21
N SER A 153 6.69 -11.81 -6.71
CA SER A 153 6.91 -13.05 -7.50
C SER A 153 5.85 -13.28 -8.59
N PHE A 154 4.80 -12.45 -8.61
CA PHE A 154 3.70 -12.44 -9.57
C PHE A 154 3.37 -11.02 -10.00
N ASP A 155 2.67 -10.88 -11.14
CA ASP A 155 2.02 -9.63 -11.54
C ASP A 155 0.74 -9.46 -10.72
N LEU A 156 0.60 -8.33 -10.01
CA LEU A 156 -0.69 -7.98 -9.43
C LEU A 156 -1.65 -7.55 -10.53
N THR A 157 -2.89 -8.00 -10.55
CA THR A 157 -3.90 -7.35 -11.40
C THR A 157 -4.15 -5.94 -10.89
N LEU A 158 -4.75 -5.06 -11.69
CA LEU A 158 -5.10 -3.72 -11.21
C LEU A 158 -6.08 -3.77 -10.03
N GLU A 159 -7.03 -4.71 -10.04
CA GLU A 159 -7.93 -4.95 -8.91
C GLU A 159 -7.14 -5.31 -7.64
N GLU A 160 -6.24 -6.28 -7.74
CA GLU A 160 -5.39 -6.71 -6.61
C GLU A 160 -4.50 -5.57 -6.10
N LEU A 161 -3.90 -4.80 -7.02
CA LEU A 161 -3.04 -3.66 -6.70
C LEU A 161 -3.82 -2.58 -5.94
N PHE A 162 -4.97 -2.13 -6.46
CA PHE A 162 -5.72 -1.03 -5.85
C PHE A 162 -6.39 -1.43 -4.53
N LEU A 163 -6.88 -2.67 -4.41
CA LEU A 163 -7.38 -3.17 -3.14
C LEU A 163 -6.25 -3.35 -2.11
N SER A 164 -5.05 -3.77 -2.54
CA SER A 164 -3.89 -3.82 -1.65
C SER A 164 -3.45 -2.43 -1.20
N ILE A 165 -3.45 -1.45 -2.12
CA ILE A 165 -3.24 -0.03 -1.81
C ILE A 165 -4.24 0.40 -0.74
N LYS A 166 -5.54 0.17 -0.94
CA LYS A 166 -6.61 0.55 0.01
C LYS A 166 -6.29 0.13 1.44
N TRP A 167 -5.98 -1.15 1.65
CA TRP A 167 -5.76 -1.65 3.00
C TRP A 167 -4.40 -1.20 3.56
N ILE A 168 -3.36 -1.10 2.75
CA ILE A 168 -2.07 -0.59 3.24
C ILE A 168 -2.17 0.90 3.62
N VAL A 169 -2.90 1.73 2.88
CA VAL A 169 -3.05 3.15 3.24
C VAL A 169 -3.93 3.35 4.49
N ILE A 170 -4.95 2.51 4.70
CA ILE A 170 -5.73 2.52 5.94
C ILE A 170 -4.84 2.13 7.14
N GLN A 171 -3.93 1.17 6.97
CA GLN A 171 -2.95 0.84 8.00
C GLN A 171 -2.11 2.07 8.39
N GLU A 172 -1.66 2.83 7.40
CA GLU A 172 -0.87 4.05 7.64
C GLU A 172 -1.71 5.15 8.31
N ASP A 173 -2.96 5.36 7.89
CA ASP A 173 -3.87 6.33 8.52
C ASP A 173 -4.19 5.97 9.99
N ILE A 174 -4.28 4.68 10.33
CA ILE A 174 -4.46 4.26 11.72
C ILE A 174 -3.20 4.55 12.55
N ASN A 175 -2.02 4.22 12.00
CA ASN A 175 -0.74 4.37 12.70
C ASN A 175 -0.30 5.84 12.83
N TYR A 176 -0.58 6.66 11.82
CA TYR A 176 -0.15 8.05 11.68
C TYR A 176 -1.29 8.91 11.11
N PRO A 177 -2.38 9.14 11.88
CA PRO A 177 -3.58 9.78 11.37
C PRO A 177 -3.36 11.24 10.99
N ILE A 178 -3.93 11.63 9.84
CA ILE A 178 -3.92 13.01 9.32
C ILE A 178 -4.50 13.99 10.35
N ALA A 179 -5.58 13.59 11.04
CA ALA A 179 -6.23 14.37 12.09
C ALA A 179 -5.29 14.78 13.25
N ASN A 180 -4.17 14.05 13.45
CA ASN A 180 -3.16 14.37 14.46
C ASN A 180 -1.94 15.10 13.87
N GLY A 181 -2.04 15.65 12.66
CA GLY A 181 -0.96 16.39 12.00
C GLY A 181 0.09 15.53 11.31
N PHE A 182 -0.11 14.21 11.23
CA PHE A 182 0.72 13.33 10.41
C PHE A 182 0.30 13.38 8.93
N LEU A 183 1.07 12.70 8.08
CA LEU A 183 0.72 12.59 6.66
C LEU A 183 -0.29 11.47 6.37
N GLY A 184 -0.35 10.41 7.18
CA GLY A 184 -1.20 9.25 6.89
C GLY A 184 -1.11 8.80 5.43
N ARG A 185 -2.26 8.58 4.80
CA ARG A 185 -2.35 8.18 3.39
C ARG A 185 -1.77 9.19 2.39
N LYS A 186 -1.63 10.47 2.74
CA LYS A 186 -0.92 11.47 1.90
C LYS A 186 0.50 11.01 1.59
N MET A 187 1.19 10.42 2.58
CA MET A 187 2.54 9.88 2.39
C MET A 187 2.53 8.71 1.40
N CYS A 188 1.60 7.77 1.57
CA CYS A 188 1.50 6.60 0.71
C CYS A 188 1.27 6.97 -0.75
N PHE A 189 0.26 7.80 -1.03
CA PHE A 189 -0.06 8.21 -2.40
C PHE A 189 1.04 9.08 -3.01
N SER A 190 1.74 9.89 -2.22
CA SER A 190 2.95 10.58 -2.68
C SER A 190 3.99 9.60 -3.22
N ARG A 191 4.29 8.50 -2.50
CA ARG A 191 5.28 7.50 -2.96
C ARG A 191 4.81 6.73 -4.18
N TYR A 192 3.53 6.41 -4.28
CA TYR A 192 2.97 5.74 -5.46
C TYR A 192 3.05 6.61 -6.71
N LEU A 193 2.72 7.89 -6.60
CA LEU A 193 2.83 8.84 -7.72
C LEU A 193 4.29 9.18 -8.05
N GLU A 194 5.17 9.24 -7.06
CA GLU A 194 6.63 9.34 -7.29
C GLU A 194 7.16 8.14 -8.10
N ALA A 195 6.63 6.93 -7.86
CA ALA A 195 6.96 5.74 -8.67
C ALA A 195 6.53 5.90 -10.13
N VAL A 196 5.35 6.50 -10.37
CA VAL A 196 4.91 6.85 -11.73
C VAL A 196 5.84 7.90 -12.34
N PHE A 197 6.16 8.97 -11.61
CA PHE A 197 7.04 10.05 -12.08
C PHE A 197 8.44 9.54 -12.46
N ALA A 198 9.00 8.65 -11.65
CA ALA A 198 10.32 8.03 -11.84
C ALA A 198 10.43 7.16 -13.11
N THR A 199 9.32 6.89 -13.82
CA THR A 199 9.37 6.15 -15.10
C THR A 199 9.60 7.03 -16.33
N HIS A 200 9.44 8.36 -16.21
CA HIS A 200 9.44 9.28 -17.37
C HIS A 200 10.47 10.42 -17.29
N GLN A 201 10.90 10.82 -16.10
CA GLN A 201 11.69 12.04 -15.92
C GLN A 201 13.16 11.76 -15.63
N ARG A 202 14.06 12.57 -16.22
CA ARG A 202 15.49 12.53 -15.91
C ARG A 202 15.72 13.20 -14.55
N GLY A 203 16.34 12.50 -13.61
CA GLY A 203 16.82 13.05 -12.34
C GLY A 203 16.28 12.35 -11.09
N ASN A 204 15.06 11.80 -11.13
CA ASN A 204 14.51 10.97 -10.07
C ASN A 204 14.26 9.57 -10.61
N ASN A 205 14.68 8.54 -9.87
CA ASN A 205 14.57 7.15 -10.30
C ASN A 205 13.86 6.28 -9.26
N LEU A 206 13.68 4.98 -9.55
CA LEU A 206 13.01 4.06 -8.64
C LEU A 206 13.78 3.89 -7.31
N GLU A 207 15.12 3.91 -7.33
CA GLU A 207 15.96 3.84 -6.12
C GLU A 207 15.63 4.98 -5.16
N ASP A 208 15.48 6.22 -5.68
CA ASP A 208 15.09 7.38 -4.88
C ASP A 208 13.74 7.16 -4.19
N VAL A 209 12.75 6.62 -4.92
CA VAL A 209 11.42 6.33 -4.38
C VAL A 209 11.50 5.26 -3.27
N ILE A 210 12.28 4.20 -3.49
CA ILE A 210 12.48 3.13 -2.49
C ILE A 210 13.14 3.71 -1.24
N LYS A 211 14.25 4.46 -1.38
CA LYS A 211 14.93 5.10 -0.23
C LYS A 211 14.01 6.05 0.53
N ARG A 212 13.21 6.87 -0.18
CA ARG A 212 12.22 7.77 0.43
C ARG A 212 11.09 7.04 1.14
N THR A 213 10.74 5.83 0.71
CA THR A 213 9.73 4.98 1.35
C THR A 213 10.25 4.35 2.64
N LEU A 214 11.55 4.10 2.72
CA LEU A 214 12.20 3.48 3.88
C LEU A 214 12.68 4.50 4.93
N SER A 215 12.68 5.79 4.58
CA SER A 215 13.06 6.90 5.46
C SER A 215 12.18 6.98 6.71
N HIS A 216 12.81 7.20 7.87
CA HIS A 216 12.10 7.55 9.11
C HIS A 216 11.82 9.05 9.23
N GLU A 217 12.42 9.88 8.38
CA GLU A 217 12.14 11.30 8.28
C GLU A 217 11.14 11.57 7.15
N ARG A 218 10.39 12.67 7.25
CA ARG A 218 9.53 13.17 6.17
C ARG A 218 10.41 13.76 5.05
N PRO A 219 10.55 13.09 3.89
CA PRO A 219 11.36 13.60 2.80
C PRO A 219 10.75 14.86 2.20
N LYS A 220 11.59 15.80 1.76
CA LYS A 220 11.11 17.00 1.04
C LYS A 220 10.40 16.61 -0.27
N PRO A 221 9.32 17.29 -0.66
CA PRO A 221 8.70 17.12 -1.97
C PRO A 221 9.72 17.36 -3.10
N TRP A 222 9.57 16.64 -4.21
CA TRP A 222 10.37 16.90 -5.41
C TRP A 222 9.87 18.18 -6.10
N VAL A 223 10.78 19.14 -6.35
CA VAL A 223 10.44 20.44 -6.96
C VAL A 223 9.84 20.29 -8.36
N THR A 224 10.15 19.18 -9.04
CA THR A 224 9.72 18.89 -10.42
C THR A 224 8.40 18.14 -10.51
N MET A 225 7.80 17.76 -9.39
CA MET A 225 6.54 17.02 -9.34
C MET A 225 5.46 17.86 -8.66
N ASP A 226 4.26 17.86 -9.23
CA ASP A 226 3.10 18.49 -8.62
C ASP A 226 2.50 17.57 -7.52
N TYR A 227 2.34 18.12 -6.33
CA TYR A 227 1.74 17.46 -5.17
C TYR A 227 0.42 18.12 -4.74
N SER A 228 -0.17 18.99 -5.56
CA SER A 228 -1.44 19.68 -5.29
C SER A 228 -2.59 18.72 -4.93
N PHE A 229 -2.59 17.50 -5.48
CA PHE A 229 -3.57 16.46 -5.14
C PHE A 229 -3.62 16.10 -3.64
N LEU A 230 -2.55 16.40 -2.88
CA LEU A 230 -2.52 16.16 -1.43
C LEU A 230 -3.47 17.08 -0.66
N ASP A 231 -3.84 18.22 -1.24
CA ASP A 231 -4.76 19.18 -0.61
C ASP A 231 -6.20 18.64 -0.63
N ASP A 232 -6.53 17.75 -1.57
CA ASP A 232 -7.83 17.10 -1.69
C ASP A 232 -7.99 15.88 -0.76
N ILE A 233 -6.92 15.47 -0.08
CA ILE A 233 -6.95 14.35 0.87
C ILE A 233 -7.28 14.88 2.26
N GLN A 234 -8.43 14.45 2.80
CA GLN A 234 -8.92 14.85 4.13
C GLN A 234 -8.59 13.85 5.25
#